data_AF-A0A943WSG7-F1
#
_entry.id   AF-A0A943WSG7-F1
#
_cell.length_a   1.000
_cell.length_b   1.000
_cell.length_c   1.000
_cell.angle_alpha   90.00
_cell.angle_beta   90.00
_cell.angle_gamma   90.00
#
_symmetry.space_group_name_H-M   'P 1'
#
loop_
_entity.id
_entity.type
_entity.pdbx_description
1 polymer ?
#
loop_
_entity_poly.entity_id
_entity_poly.type
_entity_poly.pdbx_seq_one_letter_code
_entity_poly.pdbx_strand_id
1 'polypeptide(L)' 'MIPIDEVCIISIDKSEDSWAIEGEIIYDEDIACPFEASYVAEDDEFEEISTELDINEFDSDDLKDKIKSAVFEYED' A
#
# COMPACT_ATOMS: atom_id res chain seq x y z
N MET A 1 3.27 12.54 11.61
CA MET A 1 2.86 11.41 10.78
C MET A 1 2.95 10.16 11.63
N ILE A 2 1.92 9.33 11.59
CA ILE A 2 1.78 8.04 12.26
C ILE A 2 2.86 7.12 11.65
N PRO A 3 3.75 6.55 12.46
CA PRO A 3 4.74 5.60 11.97
C PRO A 3 4.05 4.31 11.54
N ILE A 4 4.49 3.75 10.42
CA ILE A 4 3.97 2.48 9.89
C ILE A 4 4.90 1.37 10.36
N ASP A 5 4.35 0.40 11.09
CA ASP A 5 5.09 -0.78 11.50
C ASP A 5 5.24 -1.72 10.29
N GLU A 6 4.13 -2.13 9.68
CA GLU A 6 4.10 -3.11 8.59
C GLU A 6 2.98 -2.82 7.57
N VAL A 7 3.12 -3.34 6.36
CA VAL A 7 2.07 -3.34 5.34
C VAL A 7 1.85 -4.77 4.89
N CYS A 8 0.61 -5.23 4.97
CA CYS A 8 0.19 -6.56 4.55
C CYS A 8 -0.64 -6.46 3.28
N ILE A 9 -0.21 -7.14 2.22
CA ILE A 9 -0.98 -7.25 0.98
C ILE A 9 -2.02 -8.35 1.13
N ILE A 10 -3.28 -8.03 0.83
CA ILE A 10 -4.40 -8.97 0.83
C ILE A 10 -4.60 -9.53 -0.58
N SER A 11 -4.55 -8.66 -1.59
CA SER A 11 -4.80 -9.01 -2.98
C SER A 11 -4.08 -8.05 -3.91
N ILE A 12 -3.65 -8.55 -5.06
CA ILE A 12 -3.13 -7.74 -6.16
C ILE A 12 -3.77 -8.22 -7.46
N ASP A 13 -4.44 -7.32 -8.17
CA ASP A 13 -4.88 -7.57 -9.54
C ASP A 13 -3.86 -7.00 -10.52
N LYS A 14 -3.16 -7.87 -11.25
CA LYS A 14 -2.16 -7.50 -12.27
C LYS A 14 -2.72 -7.65 -13.70
N SER A 15 -4.05 -7.63 -13.87
CA SER A 15 -4.70 -7.91 -15.15
C SER A 15 -4.66 -6.73 -16.11
N GLU A 16 -4.57 -5.51 -15.59
CA GLU A 16 -4.50 -4.26 -16.35
C GLU A 16 -3.09 -3.66 -16.35
N ASP A 17 -2.91 -2.54 -17.07
CA ASP A 17 -1.65 -1.80 -17.13
C ASP A 17 -1.25 -1.23 -15.74
N SER A 18 -2.23 -0.94 -14.89
CA SER A 18 -2.05 -0.62 -13.48
C SER A 18 -2.48 -1.77 -12.59
N TRP A 19 -1.67 -2.06 -11.57
CA TRP A 19 -1.94 -3.09 -10.58
C TRP A 19 -2.83 -2.52 -9.49
N ALA A 20 -4.02 -3.10 -9.31
CA ALA A 20 -4.89 -2.77 -8.20
C ALA A 20 -4.45 -3.56 -6.98
N ILE A 21 -4.07 -2.86 -5.92
CA ILE A 21 -3.51 -3.43 -4.70
C ILE A 21 -4.48 -3.16 -3.56
N GLU A 22 -4.86 -4.21 -2.85
CA GLU A 22 -5.66 -4.12 -1.63
C GLU A 22 -4.84 -4.69 -0.47
N GLY A 23 -4.83 -3.98 0.65
CA GLY A 23 -4.07 -4.42 1.81
C GLY A 23 -4.43 -3.68 3.09
N GLU A 24 -3.64 -3.93 4.13
CA GLU A 24 -3.78 -3.31 5.44
C GLU A 24 -2.45 -2.73 5.92
N ILE A 25 -2.50 -1.50 6.43
CA ILE A 25 -1.41 -0.81 7.11
C ILE A 25 -1.49 -1.16 8.58
N ILE A 26 -0.42 -1.71 9.15
CA ILE A 26 -0.29 -2.01 10.58
C ILE A 26 0.50 -0.89 11.25
N TYR A 27 -0.08 -0.29 12.29
CA TYR A 27 0.52 0.79 13.08
C TYR A 27 0.10 0.71 14.55
N ASP A 28 0.80 1.42 15.44
CA ASP A 28 0.48 1.53 16.88
C ASP A 28 0.33 0.15 17.57
N GLU A 29 1.30 -0.74 17.33
CA GLU A 29 1.43 -2.03 18.01
C GLU A 29 0.25 -3.02 17.87
N ASP A 30 -0.67 -2.86 16.90
CA ASP A 30 -1.61 -3.89 16.36
C ASP A 30 -2.81 -3.28 15.58
N ILE A 31 -2.83 -1.97 15.31
CA ILE A 31 -3.95 -1.35 14.60
C ILE A 31 -3.79 -1.54 13.09
N ALA A 32 -4.79 -2.18 12.47
CA ALA A 32 -4.89 -2.33 11.02
C ALA A 32 -5.77 -1.22 10.42
N CYS A 33 -5.27 -0.54 9.39
CA CYS A 33 -6.03 0.39 8.55
C CYS A 33 -6.05 -0.14 7.11
N PRO A 34 -7.23 -0.46 6.55
CA PRO A 34 -7.34 -0.89 5.16
C PRO A 34 -6.87 0.21 4.20
N PHE A 35 -6.24 -0.21 3.12
CA PHE A 35 -5.84 0.66 2.03
C PHE A 35 -6.09 0.02 0.67
N GLU A 36 -6.29 0.88 -0.31
CA GLU A 36 -6.40 0.55 -1.73
C GLU A 36 -5.37 1.42 -2.48
N ALA A 37 -4.62 0.83 -3.40
CA ALA A 37 -3.63 1.54 -4.19
C ALA A 37 -3.64 1.08 -5.65
N SER A 38 -3.34 2.01 -6.55
CA SER A 38 -3.13 1.73 -7.98
C SER A 38 -1.67 1.98 -8.31
N TYR A 39 -0.95 0.96 -8.76
CA TYR A 39 0.48 1.02 -9.06
C TYR A 39 0.77 0.69 -10.52
N VAL A 40 1.42 1.59 -11.25
CA VAL A 40 1.79 1.38 -12.65
C VAL A 40 3.20 0.83 -12.70
N ALA A 41 3.34 -0.47 -12.97
CA ALA A 41 4.63 -1.14 -12.99
C ALA A 41 5.54 -0.66 -14.14
N GLU A 42 4.98 -0.14 -15.23
CA GLU A 42 5.76 0.40 -16.36
C GLU A 42 6.47 1.72 -16.01
N ASP A 43 5.79 2.61 -15.30
CA ASP A 43 6.31 3.91 -14.87
C ASP A 43 6.95 3.88 -13.47
N ASP A 44 6.80 2.77 -12.74
CA ASP A 44 7.29 2.57 -11.37
C ASP A 44 6.69 3.56 -10.35
N GLU A 45 5.45 4.01 -10.60
CA GLU A 45 4.76 5.04 -9.81
C GLU A 45 3.37 4.58 -9.31
N PHE A 46 2.96 5.11 -8.16
CA PHE A 46 1.58 4.97 -7.66
C PHE A 46 0.70 6.07 -8.24
N GLU A 47 -0.38 5.70 -8.93
CA GLU A 47 -1.38 6.64 -9.44
C GLU A 47 -2.25 7.20 -8.32
N GLU A 48 -2.77 6.31 -7.46
CA GLU A 48 -3.66 6.66 -6.36
C GLU A 48 -3.41 5.75 -5.17
N ILE A 49 -3.51 6.31 -3.96
CA ILE A 49 -3.52 5.56 -2.71
C ILE A 49 -4.63 6.14 -1.86
N SER A 50 -5.54 5.29 -1.44
CA SER A 50 -6.65 5.61 -0.56
C SER A 50 -6.55 4.75 0.68
N THR A 51 -6.83 5.34 1.84
CA THR A 51 -6.79 4.68 3.14
C THR A 51 -8.09 4.99 3.87
N GLU A 52 -8.52 4.12 4.79
CA GLU A 52 -9.72 4.40 5.59
C GLU A 52 -9.53 5.66 6.47
N LEU A 53 -8.32 5.86 6.98
CA LEU A 53 -7.89 7.09 7.61
C LEU A 53 -7.37 8.10 6.59
N ASP A 54 -7.21 9.37 6.99
CA ASP A 54 -6.58 10.37 6.13
C ASP A 54 -5.13 9.95 5.81
N ILE A 55 -4.78 9.79 4.53
CA ILE A 55 -3.42 9.39 4.13
C ILE A 55 -2.33 10.35 4.63
N ASN A 56 -2.70 11.63 4.83
CA ASN A 56 -1.82 12.66 5.40
C ASN A 56 -1.49 12.44 6.89
N GLU A 57 -2.23 11.55 7.57
CA GLU A 57 -1.89 11.14 8.92
C GLU A 57 -0.66 10.24 8.91
N PHE A 58 -0.46 9.42 7.88
CA PHE A 58 0.69 8.54 7.71
C PHE A 58 1.85 9.22 7.00
N ASP A 59 3.04 8.61 7.10
CA ASP A 59 4.19 9.02 6.30
C ASP A 59 4.04 8.47 4.87
N SER A 60 3.62 9.31 3.94
CA SER A 60 3.30 8.89 2.57
C SER A 60 4.48 8.31 1.80
N ASP A 61 5.71 8.74 2.09
CA ASP A 61 6.91 8.19 1.47
C ASP A 61 7.18 6.78 2.01
N ASP A 62 7.14 6.61 3.34
CA ASP A 62 7.32 5.31 4.00
C ASP A 62 6.22 4.31 3.60
N LEU A 63 4.97 4.77 3.51
CA LEU A 63 3.83 3.97 3.06
C LEU A 63 4.06 3.42 1.66
N LYS A 64 4.43 4.30 0.72
CA LYS A 64 4.68 3.91 -0.69
C LYS A 64 5.80 2.88 -0.78
N ASP A 65 6.90 3.10 -0.08
CA ASP A 65 8.06 2.20 -0.11
C ASP A 65 7.70 0.82 0.46
N LYS A 66 6.96 0.78 1.58
CA LYS A 66 6.46 -0.46 2.19
C LYS A 66 5.45 -1.19 1.32
N ILE A 67 4.44 -0.50 0.78
CA ILE A 67 3.46 -1.11 -0.15
C ILE A 67 4.20 -1.71 -1.33
N LYS A 68 5.13 -0.96 -1.92
CA LYS A 68 5.92 -1.41 -3.07
C LYS A 68 6.73 -2.66 -2.74
N SER A 69 7.47 -2.67 -1.63
CA SER A 69 8.23 -3.84 -1.17
C SER A 69 7.29 -5.04 -1.01
N ALA A 70 6.18 -4.86 -0.29
CA ALA A 70 5.22 -5.93 -0.02
C ALA A 70 4.56 -6.47 -1.31
N VAL A 71 4.30 -5.61 -2.29
CA VAL A 71 3.79 -5.98 -3.62
C VAL A 71 4.79 -6.81 -4.42
N PHE A 72 6.07 -6.47 -4.38
CA PHE A 72 7.12 -7.23 -5.06
C PHE A 72 7.46 -8.55 -4.34
N GLU A 73 7.24 -8.60 -3.02
CA GLU A 73 7.40 -9.81 -2.21
C GLU A 73 6.16 -10.73 -2.24
N TYR A 74 5.00 -10.22 -2.68
CA TYR A 74 3.78 -11.00 -2.81
C TYR A 74 3.92 -12.06 -3.92
N GLU A 75 4.09 -13.32 -3.49
CA GLU A 75 4.03 -14.50 -4.36
C GLU A 75 2.55 -14.87 -4.60
N ASP A 76 2.09 -14.66 -5.84
CA ASP A 76 0.74 -14.95 -6.36
C ASP A 76 0.31 -16.42 -6.16
#